data_AF-A0AAV0JT63-F1
#
_entry.id   AF-A0AAV0JT63-F1
#
_cell.length_a   1.000
_cell.length_b   1.000
_cell.length_c   1.000
_cell.angle_alpha   90.00
_cell.angle_beta   90.00
_cell.angle_gamma   90.00
#
_symmetry.space_group_name_H-M   'P 1'
#
loop_
_entity.id
_entity.type
_entity.pdbx_description
1 polymer ?
#
loop_
_entity_poly.entity_id
_entity_poly.type
_entity_poly.pdbx_seq_one_letter_code
_entity_poly.pdbx_strand_id
1 'polypeptide(L)'
;MKNEQLFFGLTQVLRKFPKETGVLCNFCFKPKKVTNEVMGVDNFKKSQVLISNIIVLKTTLDALPLLGKVLKDASCFLLSNVFRTVCENEDYSTIRNRICEVFDEDVLHARVPFVARTQQCFAVKAGIDGLLDIARRTFCDTSEGFLVFLSPHSLFTFVLQSNGIFISEASNMLIVMGPNMSGKSTYLQQVCLTVILAQIGCYVPACFATIRIVDRIFTRMGSTDSLESNSSTFMTEMKETAFIMQNVTPRSLIVMDELGRATSSADGFSIAWSCCEKLLSIKAYTIFATHMENLSELATLYPNVRILHFDVDVLNNRLDFKFKLKDGPRHIPHYGLLLAEVAGLPRSVIDTAQCITSKITQTERKRMEVNCEQHHQLQMIYRAAQRLLCLKYSSQPEDAIRQALQNLKESYLDGTV
;
A
#
# COMPACT_ATOMS: atom_id res chain seq x y z
N MET A 1 -31.24 -28.81 23.74
CA MET A 1 -31.29 -27.34 23.69
C MET A 1 -30.88 -26.69 25.02
N LYS A 2 -29.73 -27.03 25.64
CA LYS A 2 -29.57 -26.74 27.09
C LYS A 2 -28.50 -25.72 27.50
N ASN A 3 -27.88 -24.98 26.56
CA ASN A 3 -27.33 -23.64 26.82
C ASN A 3 -26.72 -23.06 25.53
N GLU A 4 -27.56 -22.75 24.52
CA GLU A 4 -27.10 -22.04 23.31
C GLU A 4 -26.44 -20.70 23.68
N GLN A 5 -26.93 -20.04 24.72
CA GLN A 5 -26.34 -18.81 25.27
C GLN A 5 -24.89 -19.02 25.73
N LEU A 6 -24.58 -20.15 26.38
CA LEU A 6 -23.21 -20.48 26.81
C LEU A 6 -22.32 -20.78 25.59
N PHE A 7 -22.85 -21.48 24.58
CA PHE A 7 -22.10 -21.76 23.35
C PHE A 7 -21.76 -20.48 22.56
N PHE A 8 -22.75 -19.59 22.33
CA PHE A 8 -22.53 -18.33 21.64
C PHE A 8 -21.66 -17.38 22.46
N GLY A 9 -21.88 -17.31 23.78
CA GLY A 9 -21.05 -16.53 24.70
C GLY A 9 -19.60 -16.98 24.69
N LEU A 10 -19.34 -18.29 24.80
CA LEU A 10 -17.98 -18.83 24.73
C LEU A 10 -17.34 -18.57 23.38
N THR A 11 -18.07 -18.77 22.29
CA THR A 11 -17.53 -18.54 20.93
C THR A 11 -17.12 -17.07 20.74
N GLN A 12 -17.91 -16.13 21.25
CA GLN A 12 -17.61 -14.70 21.16
C GLN A 12 -16.42 -14.30 22.03
N VAL A 13 -16.31 -14.84 23.24
CA VAL A 13 -15.21 -14.57 24.15
C VAL A 13 -13.91 -15.20 23.65
N LEU A 14 -13.93 -16.46 23.21
CA LEU A 14 -12.74 -17.16 22.70
C LEU A 14 -12.15 -16.50 21.45
N ARG A 15 -12.95 -15.78 20.65
CA ARG A 15 -12.43 -14.97 19.54
C ARG A 15 -11.53 -13.81 19.98
N LYS A 16 -11.69 -13.32 21.22
CA LYS A 16 -10.87 -12.26 21.80
C LYS A 16 -9.53 -12.78 22.35
N PHE A 17 -9.42 -14.09 22.59
CA PHE A 17 -8.15 -14.67 23.01
C PHE A 17 -7.18 -14.77 21.83
N PRO A 18 -5.87 -14.49 22.06
CA PRO A 18 -4.84 -14.73 21.07
C PRO A 18 -4.84 -16.20 20.62
N LYS A 19 -4.73 -16.46 19.32
CA LYS A 19 -4.70 -17.82 18.74
C LYS A 19 -3.37 -18.56 18.95
N GLU A 20 -2.37 -17.87 19.50
CA GLU A 20 -1.06 -18.45 19.81
C GLU A 20 -1.23 -19.42 20.98
N THR A 21 -1.40 -20.70 20.65
CA THR A 21 -1.74 -21.82 21.54
C THR A 21 -0.74 -22.08 22.68
N GLY A 22 0.37 -21.35 22.74
CA GLY A 22 1.37 -21.47 23.81
C GLY A 22 1.09 -20.65 25.08
N VAL A 23 0.19 -19.66 25.03
CA VAL A 23 0.08 -18.65 26.12
C VAL A 23 -0.63 -19.20 27.35
N LEU A 24 -1.69 -19.99 27.17
CA LEU A 24 -2.34 -20.69 28.28
C LEU A 24 -1.42 -21.74 28.92
N CYS A 25 -0.56 -22.38 28.11
CA CYS A 25 0.47 -23.30 28.61
C CYS A 25 1.66 -22.57 29.29
N ASN A 26 1.89 -21.29 28.98
CA ASN A 26 2.96 -20.49 29.57
C ASN A 26 2.65 -20.00 30.99
N PHE A 27 1.38 -19.98 31.42
CA PHE A 27 1.05 -19.74 32.84
C PHE A 27 1.61 -20.83 33.77
N CYS A 28 1.95 -22.01 33.22
CA CYS A 28 2.54 -23.12 33.97
C CYS A 28 4.08 -23.14 33.96
N PHE A 29 4.76 -22.22 33.27
CA PHE A 29 6.22 -22.18 33.23
C PHE A 29 6.77 -21.00 34.03
N LYS A 30 7.46 -21.33 35.13
CA LYS A 30 8.26 -20.40 35.92
C LYS A 30 9.32 -19.76 35.00
N PRO A 31 9.26 -18.45 34.71
CA PRO A 31 10.28 -17.81 33.89
C PRO A 31 11.65 -17.99 34.57
N LYS A 32 12.67 -18.39 33.81
CA LYS A 32 14.06 -18.38 34.33
C LYS A 32 14.34 -16.96 34.83
N LYS A 33 14.87 -16.84 36.07
CA LYS A 33 15.26 -15.56 36.66
C LYS A 33 16.02 -14.76 35.60
N VAL A 34 15.57 -13.54 35.33
CA VAL A 34 16.28 -12.58 34.49
C VAL A 34 17.57 -12.22 35.24
N THR A 35 18.62 -13.01 35.03
CA THR A 35 19.99 -12.66 35.44
C THR A 35 20.56 -11.68 34.41
N ASN A 36 21.60 -10.94 34.83
CA ASN A 36 22.26 -9.83 34.13
C ASN A 36 22.76 -10.11 32.68
N GLU A 37 22.47 -11.27 32.10
CA GLU A 37 22.80 -11.65 30.73
C GLU A 37 21.93 -10.97 29.64
N VAL A 38 20.81 -10.36 30.02
CA VAL A 38 19.96 -9.58 29.09
C VAL A 38 20.59 -8.21 28.75
N MET A 39 21.53 -7.72 29.57
CA MET A 39 22.23 -6.43 29.39
C MET A 39 23.35 -6.46 28.32
N GLY A 40 23.57 -7.59 27.64
CA GLY A 40 24.52 -7.68 26.52
C GLY A 40 24.05 -6.86 25.31
N VAL A 41 25.00 -6.20 24.64
CA VAL A 41 24.81 -5.17 23.59
C VAL A 41 24.01 -5.66 22.35
N ASP A 42 23.81 -6.96 22.16
CA ASP A 42 23.18 -7.56 20.96
C ASP A 42 21.90 -8.39 21.22
N ASN A 43 20.96 -7.89 22.04
CA ASN A 43 19.73 -8.64 22.38
C ASN A 43 18.41 -8.03 21.84
N PHE A 44 18.43 -7.20 20.79
CA PHE A 44 17.22 -6.56 20.22
C PHE A 44 16.07 -7.55 19.95
N LYS A 45 16.38 -8.71 19.36
CA LYS A 45 15.38 -9.77 19.08
C LYS A 45 14.75 -10.34 20.35
N LYS A 46 15.51 -10.46 21.44
CA LYS A 46 14.99 -10.98 22.72
C LYS A 46 14.07 -9.96 23.39
N SER A 47 14.46 -8.69 23.42
CA SER A 47 13.63 -7.61 23.97
C SER A 47 12.32 -7.46 23.20
N GLN A 48 12.37 -7.55 21.87
CA GLN A 48 11.17 -7.54 21.03
C GLN A 48 10.23 -8.71 21.33
N VAL A 49 10.75 -9.92 21.49
CA VAL A 49 9.96 -11.10 21.86
C VAL A 49 9.35 -10.94 23.25
N LEU A 50 10.07 -10.38 24.21
CA LEU A 50 9.54 -10.11 25.56
C LEU A 50 8.40 -9.11 25.54
N ILE A 51 8.53 -8.00 24.82
CA ILE A 51 7.45 -7.01 24.66
C ILE A 51 6.23 -7.66 24.01
N SER A 52 6.43 -8.45 22.95
CA SER A 52 5.35 -9.19 22.29
C SER A 52 4.62 -10.13 23.26
N ASN A 53 5.37 -10.87 24.09
CA ASN A 53 4.80 -11.78 25.08
C ASN A 53 4.00 -11.03 26.16
N ILE A 54 4.46 -9.85 26.59
CA ILE A 54 3.75 -9.02 27.57
C ILE A 54 2.44 -8.49 26.98
N ILE A 55 2.43 -8.05 25.71
CA ILE A 55 1.20 -7.60 25.02
C ILE A 55 0.18 -8.74 24.91
N VAL A 56 0.65 -9.94 24.56
CA VAL A 56 -0.18 -11.15 24.49
C VAL A 56 -0.75 -11.51 25.87
N LEU A 57 0.07 -11.44 26.92
CA LEU A 57 -0.34 -11.68 28.30
C LEU A 57 -1.40 -10.65 28.74
N LYS A 58 -1.16 -9.36 28.52
CA LYS A 58 -2.10 -8.28 28.81
C LYS A 58 -3.45 -8.52 28.14
N THR A 59 -3.44 -8.78 26.82
CA THR A 59 -4.64 -9.06 26.03
C THR A 59 -5.42 -10.27 26.58
N THR A 60 -4.70 -11.28 27.05
CA THR A 60 -5.28 -12.48 27.66
C THR A 60 -5.92 -12.15 29.01
N LEU A 61 -5.23 -11.38 29.87
CA LEU A 61 -5.73 -10.95 31.17
C LEU A 61 -6.98 -10.05 31.05
N ASP A 62 -7.03 -9.18 30.04
CA ASP A 62 -8.20 -8.33 29.74
C ASP A 62 -9.43 -9.15 29.30
N ALA A 63 -9.23 -10.33 28.71
CA ALA A 63 -10.30 -11.22 28.28
C ALA A 63 -10.82 -12.15 29.40
N LEU A 64 -10.04 -12.39 30.46
CA LEU A 64 -10.39 -13.31 31.55
C LEU A 64 -11.69 -12.94 32.30
N PRO A 65 -11.97 -11.65 32.65
CA PRO A 65 -13.23 -11.31 33.32
C PRO A 65 -14.47 -11.60 32.47
N LEU A 66 -14.36 -11.46 31.14
CA LEU A 66 -15.44 -11.81 30.21
C LEU A 66 -15.66 -13.32 30.16
N LEU A 67 -14.58 -14.10 30.20
CA LEU A 67 -14.65 -15.56 30.28
C LEU A 67 -15.30 -16.01 31.60
N GLY A 68 -14.93 -15.39 32.73
CA GLY A 68 -15.53 -15.66 34.03
C GLY A 68 -17.05 -15.44 34.03
N LYS A 69 -17.54 -14.36 33.42
CA LYS A 69 -18.98 -14.09 33.32
C LYS A 69 -19.75 -15.19 32.56
N VAL A 70 -19.17 -15.74 31.49
CA VAL A 70 -19.81 -16.80 30.70
C VAL A 70 -19.74 -18.16 31.40
N LEU A 71 -18.66 -18.42 32.13
CA LEU A 71 -18.43 -19.70 32.79
C LEU A 71 -19.10 -19.85 34.16
N LYS A 72 -19.60 -18.75 34.76
CA LYS A 72 -20.23 -18.75 36.09
C LYS A 72 -21.38 -19.75 36.23
N ASP A 73 -22.18 -19.91 35.18
CA ASP A 73 -23.35 -20.79 35.15
C ASP A 73 -23.08 -22.13 34.43
N ALA A 74 -21.81 -22.46 34.18
CA ALA A 74 -21.44 -23.68 33.50
C ALA A 74 -21.62 -24.91 34.42
N SER A 75 -22.48 -25.85 34.00
CA SER A 75 -22.75 -27.10 34.74
C SER A 75 -21.71 -28.21 34.48
N CYS A 76 -20.79 -28.01 33.54
CA CYS A 76 -19.77 -28.99 33.19
C CYS A 76 -18.60 -28.95 34.19
N PHE A 77 -18.21 -30.11 34.74
CA PHE A 77 -17.10 -30.25 35.70
C PHE A 77 -15.80 -29.61 35.20
N LEU A 78 -15.44 -29.82 33.92
CA LEU A 78 -14.22 -29.25 33.34
C LEU A 78 -14.27 -27.72 33.28
N LEU A 79 -15.39 -27.15 32.84
CA LEU A 79 -15.57 -25.70 32.73
C LEU A 79 -15.65 -25.02 34.10
N SER A 80 -16.28 -25.68 35.07
CA SER A 80 -16.33 -25.21 36.46
C SER A 80 -14.93 -25.20 37.10
N ASN A 81 -14.10 -26.20 36.82
CA ASN A 81 -12.70 -26.20 37.27
C ASN A 81 -11.88 -25.08 36.63
N VAL A 82 -12.07 -24.80 35.34
CA VAL A 82 -11.41 -23.66 34.66
C VAL A 82 -11.85 -22.33 35.26
N PHE A 83 -13.14 -22.18 35.58
CA PHE A 83 -13.64 -21.00 36.27
C PHE A 83 -12.96 -20.79 37.63
N ARG A 84 -12.94 -21.83 38.48
CA ARG A 84 -12.34 -21.75 39.83
C ARG A 84 -10.82 -21.57 39.84
N THR A 85 -10.11 -22.21 38.91
CA THR A 85 -8.63 -22.19 38.92
C THR A 85 -8.04 -21.02 38.12
N VAL A 86 -8.71 -20.57 37.07
CA VAL A 86 -8.19 -19.55 36.14
C VAL A 86 -8.94 -18.23 36.26
N CYS A 87 -10.28 -18.24 36.33
CA CYS A 87 -11.06 -16.99 36.32
C CYS A 87 -11.15 -16.32 37.70
N GLU A 88 -11.13 -17.10 38.79
CA GLU A 88 -11.20 -16.60 40.17
C GLU A 88 -9.82 -16.31 40.80
N ASN A 89 -8.72 -16.44 40.05
CA ASN A 89 -7.39 -16.20 40.60
C ASN A 89 -7.10 -14.70 40.74
N GLU A 90 -6.98 -14.23 41.99
CA GLU A 90 -6.73 -12.83 42.34
C GLU A 90 -5.36 -12.32 41.86
N ASP A 91 -4.35 -13.21 41.72
CA ASP A 91 -3.00 -12.84 41.29
C ASP A 91 -2.99 -12.23 39.88
N TYR A 92 -3.90 -12.65 39.01
CA TYR A 92 -4.01 -12.14 37.64
C TYR A 92 -4.42 -10.67 37.59
N SER A 93 -5.22 -10.20 38.55
CA SER A 93 -5.56 -8.78 38.66
C SER A 93 -4.33 -7.95 39.04
N THR A 94 -3.51 -8.47 39.95
CA THR A 94 -2.25 -7.84 40.37
C THR A 94 -1.24 -7.78 39.24
N ILE A 95 -1.09 -8.87 38.46
CA ILE A 95 -0.23 -8.90 37.27
C ILE A 95 -0.70 -7.89 36.23
N ARG A 96 -2.01 -7.83 35.96
CA ARG A 96 -2.60 -6.87 35.03
C ARG A 96 -2.27 -5.44 35.43
N ASN A 97 -2.47 -5.09 36.70
CA ASN A 97 -2.22 -3.74 37.21
C ASN A 97 -0.74 -3.36 37.06
N ARG A 98 0.20 -4.26 37.38
CA ARG A 98 1.64 -4.05 37.15
C ARG A 98 1.99 -3.83 35.68
N ILE A 99 1.35 -4.55 34.77
CA ILE A 99 1.56 -4.33 33.33
C ILE A 99 1.04 -2.94 32.95
N CYS A 100 -0.16 -2.56 33.40
CA CYS A 100 -0.76 -1.25 33.10
C CYS A 100 -0.03 -0.05 33.72
N GLU A 101 0.82 -0.23 34.73
CA GLU A 101 1.70 0.84 35.23
C GLU A 101 2.72 1.27 34.16
N VAL A 102 3.19 0.33 33.34
CA VAL A 102 4.25 0.53 32.35
C VAL A 102 3.72 0.58 30.92
N PHE A 103 2.73 -0.26 30.59
CA PHE A 103 2.17 -0.39 29.25
C PHE A 103 0.90 0.43 29.11
N ASP A 104 0.70 0.95 27.90
CA ASP A 104 -0.49 1.71 27.56
C ASP A 104 -1.74 0.82 27.55
N GLU A 105 -2.88 1.37 27.96
CA GLU A 105 -4.14 0.62 28.11
C GLU A 105 -4.72 0.19 26.75
N ASP A 106 -4.45 0.94 25.69
CA ASP A 106 -4.99 0.66 24.36
C ASP A 106 -4.18 -0.39 23.58
N VAL A 107 -3.06 -0.84 24.16
CA VAL A 107 -2.18 -1.80 23.49
C VAL A 107 -2.78 -3.20 23.48
N LEU A 108 -3.00 -3.73 22.27
CA LEU A 108 -3.63 -5.03 22.04
C LEU A 108 -2.80 -5.90 21.08
N HIS A 109 -2.90 -7.21 21.25
CA HIS A 109 -2.30 -8.15 20.29
C HIS A 109 -2.96 -8.00 18.91
N ALA A 110 -2.14 -7.82 17.88
CA ALA A 110 -2.57 -7.72 16.49
C ALA A 110 -1.92 -8.82 15.65
N ARG A 111 -2.69 -9.41 14.73
CA ARG A 111 -2.20 -10.45 13.80
C ARG A 111 -1.49 -9.88 12.58
N VAL A 112 -1.83 -8.66 12.19
CA VAL A 112 -1.26 -8.01 11.01
C VAL A 112 0.15 -7.53 11.38
N PRO A 113 1.23 -7.96 10.67
CA PRO A 113 2.61 -7.68 11.08
C PRO A 113 2.94 -6.18 11.26
N PHE A 114 2.35 -5.31 10.43
CA PHE A 114 2.52 -3.87 10.53
C PHE A 114 1.88 -3.29 11.80
N VAL A 115 0.63 -3.69 12.09
CA VAL A 115 -0.08 -3.27 13.29
C VAL A 115 0.61 -3.80 14.54
N ALA A 116 1.07 -5.06 14.52
CA ALA A 116 1.82 -5.66 15.63
C ALA A 116 3.11 -4.89 15.95
N ARG A 117 3.87 -4.47 14.93
CA ARG A 117 5.07 -3.63 15.13
C ARG A 117 4.73 -2.26 15.71
N THR A 118 3.64 -1.65 15.24
CA THR A 118 3.17 -0.36 15.76
C THR A 118 2.78 -0.50 17.23
N GLN A 119 1.99 -1.51 17.57
CA GLN A 119 1.59 -1.83 18.94
C GLN A 119 2.80 -2.12 19.84
N GLN A 120 3.86 -2.75 19.33
CA GLN A 120 5.13 -2.96 20.05
C GLN A 120 5.90 -1.64 20.28
N CYS A 121 5.90 -0.74 19.31
CA CYS A 121 6.64 0.53 19.39
C CYS A 121 6.00 1.51 20.39
N PHE A 122 4.67 1.52 20.45
CA PHE A 122 3.89 2.37 21.37
C PHE A 122 3.43 1.62 22.63
N ALA A 123 3.99 0.44 22.88
CA ALA A 123 3.54 -0.43 23.96
C ALA A 123 3.71 0.19 25.35
N VAL A 124 4.84 0.87 25.57
CA VAL A 124 5.24 1.47 26.84
C VAL A 124 4.69 2.89 26.94
N LYS A 125 4.14 3.30 28.09
CA LYS A 125 3.59 4.64 28.32
C LYS A 125 4.64 5.74 28.15
N ALA A 126 4.20 6.93 27.76
CA ALA A 126 5.06 8.12 27.74
C ALA A 126 5.56 8.45 29.15
N GLY A 127 6.81 8.91 29.27
CA GLY A 127 7.41 9.30 30.56
C GLY A 127 7.97 8.16 31.40
N ILE A 128 7.89 6.90 30.95
CA ILE A 128 8.54 5.76 31.61
C ILE A 128 10.03 5.68 31.27
N ASP A 129 10.39 5.94 30.01
CA ASP A 129 11.77 5.89 29.52
C ASP A 129 12.00 7.01 28.50
N GLY A 130 12.96 7.90 28.82
CA GLY A 130 13.25 9.07 27.98
C GLY A 130 13.84 8.72 26.61
N LEU A 131 14.55 7.61 26.47
CA LEU A 131 15.09 7.16 25.18
C LEU A 131 13.99 6.58 24.30
N LEU A 132 13.04 5.83 24.88
CA LEU A 132 11.84 5.39 24.17
C LEU A 132 10.94 6.56 23.78
N ASP A 133 10.86 7.61 24.59
CA ASP A 133 10.14 8.83 24.23
C ASP A 133 10.81 9.57 23.08
N ILE A 134 12.14 9.69 23.09
CA ILE A 134 12.91 10.27 21.97
C ILE A 134 12.78 9.38 20.74
N ALA A 135 12.84 8.05 20.86
CA ALA A 135 12.70 7.14 19.74
C ALA A 135 11.29 7.16 19.14
N ARG A 136 10.25 7.25 19.98
CA ARG A 136 8.86 7.46 19.55
C ARG A 136 8.68 8.81 18.90
N ARG A 137 9.21 9.88 19.49
CA ARG A 137 9.22 11.20 18.85
C ARG A 137 9.98 11.18 17.55
N THR A 138 11.12 10.52 17.45
CA THR A 138 11.87 10.41 16.19
C THR A 138 11.08 9.58 15.17
N PHE A 139 10.41 8.51 15.60
CA PHE A 139 9.51 7.74 14.74
C PHE A 139 8.33 8.60 14.29
N CYS A 140 7.71 9.34 15.21
CA CYS A 140 6.65 10.32 14.98
C CYS A 140 7.10 11.49 14.13
N ASP A 141 8.29 12.06 14.28
CA ASP A 141 8.84 13.19 13.50
C ASP A 141 9.27 12.70 12.11
N THR A 142 9.79 11.47 12.04
CA THR A 142 9.91 10.73 10.77
C THR A 142 8.52 10.33 10.24
N SER A 143 7.42 10.60 10.94
CA SER A 143 6.05 10.38 10.44
C SER A 143 5.12 11.57 10.70
N GLU A 144 5.64 12.78 10.94
CA GLU A 144 4.87 13.97 11.32
C GLU A 144 5.56 15.19 10.73
N GLY A 145 5.14 15.45 9.50
CA GLY A 145 4.92 16.80 9.04
C GLY A 145 3.82 16.68 8.02
N PHE A 146 2.60 16.34 8.43
CA PHE A 146 1.53 15.92 7.51
C PHE A 146 0.40 16.97 7.49
N LEU A 147 0.55 17.97 6.63
CA LEU A 147 -0.51 18.94 6.35
C LEU A 147 -1.46 18.39 5.28
N VAL A 148 -2.74 18.26 5.63
CA VAL A 148 -3.82 17.90 4.71
C VAL A 148 -4.69 19.11 4.45
N PHE A 149 -4.73 19.56 3.20
CA PHE A 149 -5.72 20.52 2.72
C PHE A 149 -6.76 19.78 1.88
N LEU A 150 -7.97 19.66 2.40
CA LEU A 150 -9.14 19.30 1.59
C LEU A 150 -9.51 20.55 0.78
N SER A 151 -9.22 20.50 -0.52
CA SER A 151 -9.50 21.62 -1.42
C SER A 151 -10.72 21.30 -2.28
N PRO A 152 -11.67 22.25 -2.45
CA PRO A 152 -12.71 22.13 -3.46
C PRO A 152 -12.14 22.25 -4.89
N HIS A 153 -10.86 22.64 -5.03
CA HIS A 153 -10.19 22.75 -6.33
C HIS A 153 -9.80 21.39 -6.91
N SER A 154 -9.75 21.33 -8.23
CA SER A 154 -9.48 20.12 -9.03
C SER A 154 -8.00 19.72 -9.10
N LEU A 155 -7.29 19.81 -7.98
CA LEU A 155 -5.89 19.40 -7.87
C LEU A 155 -5.77 18.28 -6.82
N PHE A 156 -5.09 17.22 -7.21
CA PHE A 156 -4.84 16.05 -6.37
C PHE A 156 -3.33 15.86 -6.29
N THR A 157 -2.74 16.28 -5.18
CA THR A 157 -1.29 16.26 -4.99
C THR A 157 -0.99 15.58 -3.67
N PHE A 158 -0.22 14.50 -3.72
CA PHE A 158 0.29 13.81 -2.54
C PHE A 158 1.80 13.77 -2.61
N VAL A 159 2.47 14.17 -1.54
CA VAL A 159 3.89 13.88 -1.34
C VAL A 159 3.98 12.91 -0.18
N LEU A 160 3.95 11.61 -0.49
CA LEU A 160 4.32 10.59 0.48
C LEU A 160 5.84 10.62 0.62
N GLN A 161 6.32 10.31 1.83
CA GLN A 161 7.70 10.48 2.30
C GLN A 161 8.82 9.83 1.42
N SER A 162 8.46 9.06 0.39
CA SER A 162 9.39 8.58 -0.64
C SER A 162 8.87 8.70 -2.09
N ASN A 163 7.55 8.70 -2.32
CA ASN A 163 6.93 8.64 -3.66
C ASN A 163 5.76 9.64 -3.78
N GLY A 164 6.01 10.77 -4.43
CA GLY A 164 4.95 11.74 -4.74
C GLY A 164 4.02 11.26 -5.85
N ILE A 165 2.75 11.66 -5.78
CA ILE A 165 1.78 11.57 -6.88
C ILE A 165 1.22 12.96 -7.18
N PHE A 166 1.10 13.25 -8.47
CA PHE A 166 0.50 14.49 -8.94
C PHE A 166 -0.52 14.17 -10.03
N ILE A 167 -1.80 14.39 -9.71
CA ILE A 167 -2.93 14.24 -10.64
C ILE A 167 -3.68 15.58 -10.66
N SER A 168 -3.98 16.07 -11.85
CA SER A 168 -4.65 17.35 -12.05
C SER A 168 -5.67 17.23 -13.19
N GLU A 169 -6.50 18.24 -13.41
CA GLU A 169 -7.33 18.27 -14.64
C GLU A 169 -6.48 18.24 -15.91
N ALA A 170 -5.28 18.83 -15.87
CA ALA A 170 -4.31 18.78 -16.95
C ALA A 170 -3.52 17.46 -16.96
N SER A 171 -3.61 16.60 -15.95
CA SER A 171 -2.96 15.30 -15.95
C SER A 171 -3.80 14.31 -15.17
N ASN A 172 -4.91 13.92 -15.78
CA ASN A 172 -5.96 13.15 -15.12
C ASN A 172 -5.73 11.63 -15.18
N MET A 173 -4.75 11.17 -15.96
CA MET A 173 -4.40 9.76 -16.06
C MET A 173 -2.91 9.53 -15.78
N LEU A 174 -2.63 8.58 -14.89
CA LEU A 174 -1.30 8.10 -14.59
C LEU A 174 -1.17 6.65 -15.01
N ILE A 175 -0.18 6.35 -15.84
CA ILE A 175 0.22 4.98 -16.16
C ILE A 175 1.42 4.63 -15.30
N VAL A 176 1.24 3.69 -14.38
CA VAL A 176 2.28 3.23 -13.45
C VAL A 176 2.88 1.93 -14.00
N MET A 177 4.08 2.07 -14.55
CA MET A 177 4.86 0.98 -15.09
C MET A 177 5.79 0.41 -14.02
N GLY A 178 6.14 -0.86 -14.18
CA GLY A 178 7.23 -1.42 -13.40
C GLY A 178 7.14 -2.92 -13.25
N PRO A 179 8.26 -3.56 -12.91
CA PRO A 179 8.33 -5.01 -12.75
C PRO A 179 7.40 -5.55 -11.68
N ASN A 180 7.11 -6.85 -11.76
CA ASN A 180 6.38 -7.53 -10.69
C ASN A 180 7.19 -7.47 -9.40
N MET A 181 6.51 -7.31 -8.27
CA MET A 181 7.10 -7.11 -6.93
C MET A 181 7.78 -5.74 -6.68
N SER A 182 7.73 -4.79 -7.62
CA SER A 182 8.25 -3.42 -7.41
C SER A 182 7.42 -2.57 -6.44
N GLY A 183 6.30 -3.09 -5.93
CA GLY A 183 5.42 -2.38 -5.00
C GLY A 183 4.25 -1.64 -5.64
N LYS A 184 3.96 -1.84 -6.95
CA LYS A 184 2.82 -1.19 -7.65
C LYS A 184 1.49 -1.36 -6.90
N SER A 185 1.06 -2.59 -6.63
CA SER A 185 -0.24 -2.83 -5.97
C SER A 185 -0.26 -2.25 -4.55
N THR A 186 0.85 -2.30 -3.81
CA THR A 186 0.99 -1.66 -2.50
C THR A 186 0.84 -0.14 -2.60
N TYR A 187 1.44 0.47 -3.63
CA TYR A 187 1.33 1.89 -3.90
C TYR A 187 -0.10 2.31 -4.28
N LEU A 188 -0.77 1.53 -5.13
CA LEU A 188 -2.17 1.78 -5.49
C LEU A 188 -3.11 1.70 -4.27
N GLN A 189 -2.92 0.69 -3.42
CA GLN A 189 -3.65 0.55 -2.16
C GLN A 189 -3.39 1.74 -1.23
N GLN A 190 -2.13 2.17 -1.14
CA GLN A 190 -1.75 3.32 -0.33
C GLN A 190 -2.46 4.59 -0.79
N VAL A 191 -2.51 4.87 -2.10
CA VAL A 191 -3.24 6.03 -2.62
C VAL A 191 -4.70 5.97 -2.20
N CYS A 192 -5.39 4.84 -2.45
CA CYS A 192 -6.80 4.66 -2.09
C CYS A 192 -7.07 4.91 -0.60
N LEU A 193 -6.28 4.30 0.28
CA LEU A 193 -6.42 4.46 1.73
C LEU A 193 -6.19 5.90 2.18
N THR A 194 -5.25 6.60 1.55
CA THR A 194 -4.95 8.00 1.87
C THR A 194 -6.14 8.91 1.54
N VAL A 195 -6.84 8.66 0.44
CA VAL A 195 -8.08 9.39 0.09
C VAL A 195 -9.18 9.14 1.11
N ILE A 196 -9.37 7.87 1.49
CA ILE A 196 -10.39 7.47 2.45
C ILE A 196 -10.14 8.14 3.81
N LEU A 197 -8.91 8.07 4.33
CA LEU A 197 -8.52 8.71 5.59
C LEU A 197 -8.79 10.22 5.57
N ALA A 198 -8.44 10.89 4.47
CA ALA A 198 -8.67 12.31 4.31
C ALA A 198 -10.16 12.69 4.34
N GLN A 199 -11.00 11.95 3.61
CA GLN A 199 -12.44 12.23 3.57
C GLN A 199 -13.18 11.85 4.87
N ILE A 200 -12.61 10.93 5.66
CA ILE A 200 -13.07 10.66 7.04
C ILE A 200 -12.73 11.86 7.97
N GLY A 201 -11.74 12.68 7.61
CA GLY A 201 -11.23 13.76 8.45
C GLY A 201 -10.09 13.34 9.37
N CYS A 202 -9.41 12.24 9.06
CA CYS A 202 -8.22 11.78 9.78
C CYS A 202 -6.95 12.39 9.17
N TYR A 203 -5.89 12.51 9.96
CA TYR A 203 -4.55 12.77 9.46
C TYR A 203 -4.12 11.65 8.50
N VAL A 204 -3.42 12.02 7.43
CA VAL A 204 -2.95 11.08 6.41
C VAL A 204 -1.43 10.98 6.44
N PRO A 205 -0.84 9.82 6.08
CA PRO A 205 0.60 9.60 6.21
C PRO A 205 1.42 10.25 5.07
N ALA A 206 1.34 11.58 4.87
CA ALA A 206 1.99 12.28 3.74
C ALA A 206 2.53 13.67 4.13
N CYS A 207 3.79 14.00 3.79
CA CYS A 207 4.46 15.28 4.12
C CYS A 207 3.62 16.51 3.72
N PHE A 208 2.90 16.36 2.63
CA PHE A 208 1.92 17.33 2.18
C PHE A 208 0.88 16.59 1.35
N ALA A 209 -0.41 16.87 1.61
CA ALA A 209 -1.50 16.33 0.84
C ALA A 209 -2.54 17.39 0.52
N THR A 210 -2.80 17.60 -0.77
CA THR A 210 -3.96 18.33 -1.28
C THR A 210 -4.85 17.36 -2.01
N ILE A 211 -6.06 17.17 -1.51
CA ILE A 211 -6.91 16.05 -1.89
C ILE A 211 -8.25 16.60 -2.37
N ARG A 212 -8.54 16.38 -3.66
CA ARG A 212 -9.86 16.61 -4.23
C ARG A 212 -10.86 15.66 -3.58
N ILE A 213 -12.01 16.19 -3.20
CA ILE A 213 -13.16 15.39 -2.72
C ILE A 213 -13.63 14.49 -3.87
N VAL A 214 -13.53 13.17 -3.67
CA VAL A 214 -14.00 12.17 -4.63
C VAL A 214 -15.39 11.67 -4.23
N ASP A 215 -16.22 11.34 -5.22
CA ASP A 215 -17.55 10.78 -4.97
C ASP A 215 -17.51 9.26 -4.75
N ARG A 216 -16.70 8.55 -5.56
CA ARG A 216 -16.53 7.11 -5.53
C ARG A 216 -15.08 6.73 -5.85
N ILE A 217 -14.60 5.68 -5.19
CA ILE A 217 -13.32 5.04 -5.49
C ILE A 217 -13.63 3.69 -6.15
N PHE A 218 -13.21 3.53 -7.40
CA PHE A 218 -13.32 2.29 -8.14
C PHE A 218 -11.96 1.60 -8.16
N THR A 219 -11.91 0.35 -7.72
CA THR A 219 -10.67 -0.43 -7.68
C THR A 219 -10.85 -1.73 -8.44
N ARG A 220 -9.94 -2.01 -9.36
CA ARG A 220 -9.66 -3.35 -9.86
C ARG A 220 -8.25 -3.71 -9.38
N MET A 221 -8.17 -4.34 -8.22
CA MET A 221 -6.92 -4.81 -7.61
C MET A 221 -7.15 -6.22 -7.09
N GLY A 222 -6.59 -7.23 -7.74
CA GLY A 222 -6.63 -8.59 -7.22
C GLY A 222 -6.78 -9.67 -8.28
N SER A 223 -5.92 -10.67 -8.16
CA SER A 223 -6.10 -12.03 -8.68
C SER A 223 -6.28 -12.95 -7.46
N THR A 224 -7.40 -12.88 -6.75
CA THR A 224 -7.80 -14.04 -5.96
C THR A 224 -8.52 -14.96 -6.93
N ASP A 225 -7.79 -15.93 -7.48
CA ASP A 225 -8.37 -17.02 -8.25
C ASP A 225 -9.36 -17.75 -7.35
N SER A 226 -10.62 -17.35 -7.41
CA SER A 226 -11.71 -18.06 -6.77
C SER A 226 -12.07 -19.25 -7.66
N LEU A 227 -11.40 -20.38 -7.42
CA LEU A 227 -11.81 -21.70 -7.92
C LEU A 227 -13.29 -22.01 -7.59
N GLU A 228 -13.88 -21.33 -6.61
CA GLU A 228 -15.26 -21.48 -6.16
C GLU A 228 -16.29 -20.73 -7.04
N SER A 229 -15.87 -19.79 -7.89
CA SER A 229 -16.76 -19.13 -8.85
C SER A 229 -16.67 -19.84 -10.20
N ASN A 230 -17.78 -20.44 -10.66
CA ASN A 230 -17.91 -21.15 -11.94
C ASN A 230 -17.80 -20.23 -13.19
N SER A 231 -17.02 -19.14 -13.11
CA SER A 231 -16.83 -18.10 -14.11
C SER A 231 -15.35 -17.97 -14.43
N SER A 232 -14.98 -17.74 -15.70
CA SER A 232 -13.58 -17.52 -16.05
C SER A 232 -13.05 -16.25 -15.39
N THR A 233 -11.78 -16.26 -15.00
CA THR A 233 -11.07 -15.10 -14.41
C THR A 233 -11.22 -13.86 -15.29
N PHE A 234 -11.13 -14.04 -16.61
CA PHE A 234 -11.34 -12.98 -17.59
C PHE A 234 -12.80 -12.45 -17.60
N MET A 235 -13.81 -13.32 -17.52
CA MET A 235 -15.21 -12.88 -17.50
C MET A 235 -15.51 -12.06 -16.24
N THR A 236 -14.97 -12.45 -15.09
CA THR A 236 -15.10 -11.68 -13.84
C THR A 236 -14.42 -10.32 -13.98
N GLU A 237 -13.20 -10.28 -14.51
CA GLU A 237 -12.46 -9.05 -14.80
C GLU A 237 -13.23 -8.10 -15.74
N MET A 238 -13.86 -8.64 -16.79
CA MET A 238 -14.68 -7.84 -17.72
C MET A 238 -15.95 -7.32 -17.07
N LYS A 239 -16.60 -8.09 -16.19
CA LYS A 239 -17.78 -7.63 -15.43
C LYS A 239 -17.43 -6.50 -14.47
N GLU A 240 -16.32 -6.62 -13.74
CA GLU A 240 -15.81 -5.55 -12.87
C GLU A 240 -15.49 -4.29 -13.68
N THR A 241 -14.80 -4.44 -14.80
CA THR A 241 -14.47 -3.32 -15.68
C THR A 241 -15.72 -2.66 -16.24
N ALA A 242 -16.71 -3.44 -16.69
CA ALA A 242 -17.98 -2.92 -17.17
C ALA A 242 -18.74 -2.15 -16.07
N PHE A 243 -18.73 -2.67 -14.83
CA PHE A 243 -19.33 -1.98 -13.69
C PHE A 243 -18.67 -0.62 -13.43
N ILE A 244 -17.33 -0.56 -13.47
CA ILE A 244 -16.59 0.69 -13.33
C ILE A 244 -16.96 1.66 -14.45
N MET A 245 -16.94 1.21 -15.70
CA MET A 245 -17.22 2.07 -16.86
C MET A 245 -18.64 2.64 -16.90
N GLN A 246 -19.63 1.90 -16.38
CA GLN A 246 -21.03 2.36 -16.34
C GLN A 246 -21.30 3.36 -15.21
N ASN A 247 -20.52 3.33 -14.12
CA ASN A 247 -20.80 4.11 -12.90
C ASN A 247 -19.79 5.25 -12.66
N VAL A 248 -18.79 5.38 -13.53
CA VAL A 248 -17.74 6.39 -13.39
C VAL A 248 -18.30 7.80 -13.60
N THR A 249 -17.86 8.73 -12.76
CA THR A 249 -18.11 10.17 -12.94
C THR A 249 -16.78 10.93 -13.06
N PRO A 250 -16.79 12.19 -13.53
CA PRO A 250 -15.58 13.01 -13.54
C PRO A 250 -14.97 13.24 -12.15
N ARG A 251 -15.76 13.05 -11.06
CA ARG A 251 -15.32 13.19 -9.68
C ARG A 251 -14.81 11.89 -9.05
N SER A 252 -14.86 10.79 -9.78
CA SER A 252 -14.42 9.50 -9.28
C SER A 252 -12.89 9.35 -9.36
N LEU A 253 -12.35 8.51 -8.46
CA LEU A 253 -10.98 8.02 -8.50
C LEU A 253 -11.02 6.55 -8.95
N ILE A 254 -10.23 6.23 -9.96
CA ILE A 254 -10.18 4.92 -10.57
C ILE A 254 -8.78 4.37 -10.42
N VAL A 255 -8.69 3.14 -9.95
CA VAL A 255 -7.43 2.43 -9.74
C VAL A 255 -7.55 1.07 -10.40
N MET A 256 -6.81 0.85 -11.47
CA MET A 256 -6.78 -0.40 -12.23
C MET A 256 -5.38 -0.99 -12.19
N ASP A 257 -5.28 -2.27 -11.88
CA ASP A 257 -4.03 -3.04 -11.86
C ASP A 257 -4.15 -4.18 -12.87
N GLU A 258 -3.24 -4.26 -13.86
CA GLU A 258 -3.10 -5.36 -14.85
C GLU A 258 -4.34 -5.72 -15.70
N LEU A 259 -5.12 -4.75 -16.18
CA LEU A 259 -6.29 -5.05 -17.02
C LEU A 259 -5.90 -5.74 -18.34
N GLY A 260 -6.59 -6.83 -18.69
CA GLY A 260 -6.41 -7.56 -19.94
C GLY A 260 -5.37 -8.68 -19.88
N ARG A 261 -4.92 -9.08 -18.68
CA ARG A 261 -3.90 -10.13 -18.51
C ARG A 261 -4.37 -11.54 -18.86
N ALA A 262 -5.66 -11.85 -18.65
CA ALA A 262 -6.20 -13.21 -18.77
C ALA A 262 -6.65 -13.59 -20.21
N THR A 263 -6.26 -12.83 -21.24
CA THR A 263 -6.66 -13.04 -22.64
C THR A 263 -5.46 -12.94 -23.59
N SER A 264 -5.70 -13.00 -24.90
CA SER A 264 -4.67 -12.80 -25.92
C SER A 264 -4.01 -11.43 -25.73
N SER A 265 -2.68 -11.33 -25.92
CA SER A 265 -1.97 -10.07 -25.70
C SER A 265 -2.49 -8.92 -26.56
N ALA A 266 -2.97 -9.22 -27.77
CA ALA A 266 -3.54 -8.24 -28.69
C ALA A 266 -4.93 -7.76 -28.25
N ASP A 267 -5.81 -8.67 -27.82
CA ASP A 267 -7.15 -8.30 -27.35
C ASP A 267 -7.07 -7.59 -26.00
N GLY A 268 -6.21 -8.06 -25.09
CA GLY A 268 -5.95 -7.44 -23.80
C GLY A 268 -5.45 -6.01 -23.95
N PHE A 269 -4.51 -5.77 -24.87
CA PHE A 269 -4.03 -4.44 -25.20
C PHE A 269 -5.15 -3.55 -25.73
N SER A 270 -5.91 -4.05 -26.70
CA SER A 270 -6.98 -3.29 -27.37
C SER A 270 -8.07 -2.88 -26.39
N ILE A 271 -8.46 -3.77 -25.47
CA ILE A 271 -9.42 -3.49 -24.41
C ILE A 271 -8.86 -2.45 -23.43
N ALA A 272 -7.63 -2.64 -22.96
CA ALA A 272 -6.99 -1.71 -22.03
C ALA A 272 -6.87 -0.30 -22.63
N TRP A 273 -6.48 -0.21 -23.90
CA TRP A 273 -6.39 1.03 -24.64
C TRP A 273 -7.74 1.74 -24.74
N SER A 274 -8.76 1.03 -25.23
CA SER A 274 -10.12 1.57 -25.39
C SER A 274 -10.71 2.04 -24.05
N CYS A 275 -10.45 1.29 -22.98
CA CYS A 275 -10.82 1.67 -21.61
C CYS A 275 -10.13 2.98 -21.20
N CYS A 276 -8.83 3.12 -21.45
CA CYS A 276 -8.10 4.34 -21.10
C CYS A 276 -8.63 5.56 -21.87
N GLU A 277 -8.87 5.45 -23.19
CA GLU A 277 -9.46 6.54 -23.98
C GLU A 277 -10.83 6.98 -23.46
N LYS A 278 -11.68 6.01 -23.08
CA LYS A 278 -12.99 6.32 -22.50
C LYS A 278 -12.87 7.08 -21.19
N LEU A 279 -11.95 6.67 -20.31
CA LEU A 279 -11.71 7.34 -19.02
C LEU A 279 -11.11 8.74 -19.21
N LEU A 280 -10.25 8.92 -20.20
CA LEU A 280 -9.71 10.24 -20.59
C LEU A 280 -10.82 11.18 -21.05
N SER A 281 -11.76 10.69 -21.87
CA SER A 281 -12.91 11.48 -22.34
C SER A 281 -13.80 11.98 -21.19
N ILE A 282 -13.97 11.16 -20.14
CA ILE A 282 -14.76 11.49 -18.96
C ILE A 282 -14.03 12.46 -18.01
N LYS A 283 -12.70 12.62 -18.18
CA LYS A 283 -11.82 13.41 -17.31
C LYS A 283 -11.79 12.94 -15.84
N ALA A 284 -12.07 11.66 -15.61
CA ALA A 284 -11.93 11.05 -14.29
C ALA A 284 -10.44 10.93 -13.92
N TYR A 285 -10.15 10.87 -12.61
CA TYR A 285 -8.79 10.61 -12.13
C TYR A 285 -8.53 9.12 -12.15
N THR A 286 -7.54 8.71 -12.95
CA THR A 286 -7.25 7.31 -13.19
C THR A 286 -5.78 7.01 -12.91
N ILE A 287 -5.54 5.96 -12.14
CA ILE A 287 -4.23 5.36 -11.95
C ILE A 287 -4.29 3.95 -12.51
N PHE A 288 -3.49 3.70 -13.54
CA PHE A 288 -3.49 2.46 -14.30
C PHE A 288 -2.11 1.81 -14.18
N ALA A 289 -2.00 0.75 -13.38
CA ALA A 289 -0.78 -0.03 -13.31
C ALA A 289 -0.79 -1.12 -14.37
N THR A 290 0.29 -1.21 -15.15
CA THR A 290 0.39 -2.20 -16.23
C THR A 290 1.81 -2.70 -16.45
N HIS A 291 1.88 -3.87 -17.05
CA HIS A 291 3.10 -4.47 -17.60
C HIS A 291 3.24 -4.28 -19.10
N MET A 292 2.22 -3.72 -19.74
CA MET A 292 2.17 -3.55 -21.19
C MET A 292 2.95 -2.31 -21.60
N GLU A 293 4.19 -2.50 -22.06
CA GLU A 293 5.05 -1.39 -22.50
C GLU A 293 4.41 -0.56 -23.62
N ASN A 294 3.66 -1.20 -24.52
CA ASN A 294 2.97 -0.54 -25.63
C ASN A 294 1.91 0.47 -25.16
N LEU A 295 1.39 0.36 -23.93
CA LEU A 295 0.45 1.36 -23.39
C LEU A 295 1.12 2.71 -23.13
N SER A 296 2.47 2.76 -23.09
CA SER A 296 3.21 4.02 -23.02
C SER A 296 2.98 4.93 -24.23
N GLU A 297 2.59 4.37 -25.38
CA GLU A 297 2.20 5.16 -26.57
C GLU A 297 0.98 6.03 -26.29
N LEU A 298 0.15 5.70 -25.30
CA LEU A 298 -0.99 6.56 -24.95
C LEU A 298 -0.54 7.96 -24.52
N ALA A 299 0.66 8.08 -23.90
CA ALA A 299 1.22 9.37 -23.52
C ALA A 299 1.78 10.18 -24.70
N THR A 300 2.04 9.56 -25.85
CA THR A 300 2.43 10.28 -27.07
C THR A 300 1.22 10.93 -27.74
N LEU A 301 0.08 10.27 -27.70
CA LEU A 301 -1.17 10.75 -28.30
C LEU A 301 -1.95 11.69 -27.38
N TYR A 302 -2.00 11.39 -26.08
CA TYR A 302 -2.75 12.16 -25.09
C TYR A 302 -1.80 12.77 -24.07
N PRO A 303 -1.55 14.08 -24.13
CA PRO A 303 -0.54 14.69 -23.27
C PRO A 303 -1.01 14.85 -21.81
N ASN A 304 -2.31 14.64 -21.55
CA ASN A 304 -2.89 14.51 -20.20
C ASN A 304 -2.45 13.22 -19.48
N VAL A 305 -1.88 12.26 -20.20
CA VAL A 305 -1.40 10.99 -19.65
C VAL A 305 0.04 11.17 -19.21
N ARG A 306 0.33 10.87 -17.94
CA ARG A 306 1.69 10.80 -17.42
C ARG A 306 2.12 9.38 -17.17
N ILE A 307 3.37 9.09 -17.48
CA ILE A 307 3.98 7.78 -17.22
C ILE A 307 4.88 7.90 -16.00
N LEU A 308 4.68 7.01 -15.04
CA LEU A 308 5.49 6.83 -13.86
C LEU A 308 6.07 5.42 -13.88
N HIS A 309 7.28 5.24 -13.36
CA HIS A 309 7.88 3.93 -13.22
C HIS A 309 8.55 3.73 -11.86
N PHE A 310 8.56 2.50 -11.37
CA PHE A 310 9.36 2.13 -10.21
C PHE A 310 10.83 1.93 -10.61
N ASP A 311 11.73 2.60 -9.88
CA ASP A 311 13.18 2.56 -10.06
C ASP A 311 13.72 1.18 -9.66
N VAL A 312 14.38 0.54 -10.62
CA VAL A 312 15.02 -0.77 -10.45
C VAL A 312 16.41 -0.72 -11.06
N ASP A 313 17.39 -1.11 -10.25
CA ASP A 313 18.77 -1.23 -10.68
C ASP A 313 19.09 -2.71 -10.96
N VAL A 314 19.95 -2.93 -11.96
CA VAL A 314 20.47 -4.26 -12.28
C VAL A 314 21.93 -4.29 -11.81
N LEU A 315 22.20 -5.01 -10.73
CA LEU A 315 23.54 -5.20 -10.20
C LEU A 315 23.87 -6.70 -10.23
N ASN A 316 24.93 -7.09 -10.94
CA ASN A 316 25.39 -8.49 -11.03
C ASN A 316 24.30 -9.49 -11.47
N ASN A 317 23.52 -9.17 -12.52
CA ASN A 317 22.34 -9.94 -12.97
C ASN A 317 21.25 -10.14 -11.90
N ARG A 318 21.26 -9.35 -10.82
CA ARG A 318 20.20 -9.31 -9.82
C ARG A 318 19.47 -7.98 -9.89
N LEU A 319 18.15 -8.07 -9.69
CA LEU A 319 17.26 -6.92 -9.68
C LEU A 319 17.20 -6.37 -8.26
N ASP A 320 17.62 -5.13 -8.08
CA ASP A 320 17.50 -4.39 -6.83
C ASP A 320 16.34 -3.40 -6.93
N PHE A 321 15.32 -3.62 -6.10
CA PHE A 321 14.10 -2.80 -6.09
C PHE A 321 14.26 -1.66 -5.10
N LYS A 322 14.38 -0.43 -5.60
CA LYS A 322 14.52 0.76 -4.73
C LYS A 322 13.19 1.25 -4.15
N PHE A 323 12.07 0.73 -4.65
CA PHE A 323 10.70 1.16 -4.30
C PHE A 323 10.47 2.68 -4.47
N LYS A 324 11.24 3.33 -5.35
CA LYS A 324 11.13 4.77 -5.65
C LYS A 324 10.41 4.98 -6.97
N LEU A 325 9.44 5.87 -7.01
CA LEU A 325 8.68 6.23 -8.20
C LEU A 325 9.38 7.39 -8.91
N LYS A 326 9.58 7.27 -10.23
CA LYS A 326 10.21 8.28 -11.08
C LYS A 326 9.32 8.59 -12.28
N ASP A 327 9.39 9.82 -12.76
CA ASP A 327 8.71 10.26 -13.98
C ASP A 327 9.35 9.66 -15.24
N GLY A 328 8.52 9.41 -16.25
CA GLY A 328 8.92 8.95 -17.57
C GLY A 328 8.82 7.45 -17.76
N PRO A 329 8.84 6.96 -19.01
CA PRO A 329 8.98 5.54 -19.29
C PRO A 329 10.40 5.09 -18.99
N ARG A 330 10.55 3.90 -18.39
CA ARG A 330 11.84 3.22 -18.28
C ARG A 330 11.71 1.82 -18.86
N HIS A 331 12.47 1.57 -19.91
CA HIS A 331 12.56 0.25 -20.51
C HIS A 331 13.67 -0.54 -19.81
N ILE A 332 13.31 -1.62 -19.12
CA ILE A 332 14.27 -2.57 -18.57
C ILE A 332 14.32 -3.77 -19.54
N PRO A 333 15.38 -3.90 -20.35
CA PRO A 333 15.46 -5.00 -21.30
C PRO A 333 15.43 -6.34 -20.56
N HIS A 334 14.59 -7.24 -21.04
CA HIS A 334 14.58 -8.65 -20.64
C HIS A 334 14.41 -8.91 -19.13
N TYR A 335 13.68 -8.05 -18.41
CA TYR A 335 13.39 -8.23 -16.97
C TYR A 335 12.88 -9.64 -16.62
N GLY A 336 11.93 -10.17 -17.41
CA GLY A 336 11.38 -11.50 -17.17
C GLY A 336 12.43 -12.62 -17.31
N LEU A 337 13.39 -12.45 -18.23
CA LEU A 337 14.48 -13.41 -18.44
C LEU A 337 15.53 -13.30 -17.32
N LEU A 338 15.80 -12.09 -16.82
CA LEU A 338 16.66 -11.88 -15.64
C LEU A 338 16.08 -12.57 -14.39
N LEU A 339 14.76 -12.47 -14.18
CA LEU A 339 14.11 -13.23 -13.10
C LEU A 339 14.18 -14.74 -13.32
N ALA A 340 14.02 -15.20 -14.55
CA ALA A 340 14.13 -16.63 -14.88
C ALA A 340 15.55 -17.17 -14.59
N GLU A 341 16.60 -16.38 -14.88
CA GLU A 341 17.98 -16.71 -14.53
C GLU A 341 18.16 -16.85 -13.01
N VAL A 342 17.65 -15.88 -12.24
CA VAL A 342 17.69 -15.92 -10.77
C VAL A 342 16.87 -17.08 -10.20
N ALA A 343 15.76 -17.45 -10.85
CA ALA A 343 14.94 -18.60 -10.48
C ALA A 343 15.59 -19.95 -10.82
N GLY A 344 16.73 -19.96 -11.51
CA GLY A 344 17.50 -21.16 -11.82
C GLY A 344 17.11 -21.86 -13.13
N LEU A 345 16.49 -21.16 -14.08
CA LEU A 345 16.28 -21.73 -15.42
C LEU A 345 17.62 -22.05 -16.10
N PRO A 346 17.72 -23.14 -16.88
CA PRO A 346 18.92 -23.48 -17.61
C PRO A 346 19.35 -22.36 -18.58
N ARG A 347 20.64 -22.05 -18.63
CA ARG A 347 21.19 -21.00 -19.52
C ARG A 347 20.82 -21.21 -20.99
N SER A 348 20.83 -22.46 -21.47
CA SER A 348 20.41 -22.78 -22.84
C SER A 348 18.99 -22.33 -23.19
N VAL A 349 18.06 -22.37 -22.23
CA VAL A 349 16.68 -21.89 -22.39
C VAL A 349 16.63 -20.36 -22.36
N ILE A 350 17.45 -19.73 -21.52
CA ILE A 350 17.51 -18.27 -21.41
C ILE A 350 18.11 -17.67 -22.68
N ASP A 351 19.20 -18.23 -23.20
CA ASP A 351 19.89 -17.77 -24.41
C ASP A 351 18.97 -17.86 -25.64
N THR A 352 18.21 -18.96 -25.76
CA THR A 352 17.23 -19.13 -26.82
C THR A 352 16.07 -18.14 -26.69
N ALA A 353 15.56 -17.93 -25.47
CA ALA A 353 14.52 -16.93 -25.21
C ALA A 353 14.98 -15.50 -25.52
N GLN A 354 16.22 -15.12 -25.18
CA GLN A 354 16.80 -13.81 -25.52
C GLN A 354 16.87 -13.60 -27.05
N CYS A 355 17.28 -14.61 -27.80
CA CYS A 355 17.30 -14.58 -29.27
C CYS A 355 15.90 -14.37 -29.88
N ILE A 356 14.87 -14.99 -29.31
CA ILE A 356 13.48 -14.79 -29.77
C ILE A 356 12.98 -13.38 -29.41
N THR A 357 13.18 -12.93 -28.17
CA THR A 357 12.70 -11.61 -27.72
C THR A 357 13.35 -10.46 -28.49
N SER A 358 14.64 -10.55 -28.80
CA SER A 358 15.36 -9.53 -29.58
C SER A 358 14.80 -9.35 -31.00
N LYS A 359 14.37 -10.44 -31.66
CA LYS A 359 13.71 -10.37 -32.98
C LYS A 359 12.34 -9.69 -32.90
N ILE A 360 11.56 -9.94 -31.84
CA ILE A 360 10.23 -9.35 -31.66
C ILE A 360 10.36 -7.84 -31.36
N THR A 361 11.24 -7.46 -30.42
CA THR A 361 11.40 -6.05 -29.99
C THR A 361 11.95 -5.12 -31.05
N GLN A 362 12.79 -5.59 -31.98
CA GLN A 362 13.26 -4.76 -33.11
C GLN A 362 12.13 -4.28 -34.02
N THR A 363 11.06 -5.06 -34.16
CA THR A 363 9.92 -4.72 -35.02
C THR A 363 9.02 -3.68 -34.37
N GLU A 364 8.85 -3.76 -33.05
CA GLU A 364 8.00 -2.83 -32.28
C GLU A 364 8.67 -1.47 -32.04
N ARG A 365 9.97 -1.43 -31.74
CA ARG A 365 10.69 -0.15 -31.51
C ARG A 365 10.62 0.82 -32.68
N LYS A 366 10.73 0.32 -33.91
CA LYS A 366 10.64 1.14 -35.13
C LYS A 366 9.29 1.84 -35.28
N ARG A 367 8.22 1.30 -34.71
CA ARG A 367 6.88 1.93 -34.73
C ARG A 367 6.76 3.03 -33.67
N MET A 368 7.28 2.79 -32.47
CA MET A 368 7.25 3.76 -31.37
C MET A 368 8.04 5.04 -31.69
N GLU A 369 9.22 4.91 -32.29
CA GLU A 369 10.08 6.07 -32.64
C GLU A 369 9.38 7.03 -33.60
N VAL A 370 8.72 6.49 -34.64
CA VAL A 370 7.99 7.28 -35.65
C VAL A 370 6.82 8.06 -35.03
N ASN A 371 6.07 7.44 -34.12
CA ASN A 371 4.92 8.10 -33.48
C ASN A 371 5.35 9.25 -32.53
N CYS A 372 6.49 9.08 -31.85
CA CYS A 372 7.04 10.09 -30.94
C CYS A 372 7.46 11.36 -31.71
N GLU A 373 8.15 11.19 -32.85
CA GLU A 373 8.58 12.32 -33.69
C GLU A 373 7.37 13.11 -34.24
N GLN A 374 6.30 12.43 -34.63
CA GLN A 374 5.10 13.06 -35.18
C GLN A 374 4.33 13.93 -34.17
N HIS A 375 4.28 13.52 -32.89
CA HIS A 375 3.45 14.20 -31.86
C HIS A 375 4.26 15.05 -30.88
N HIS A 376 5.58 15.20 -31.09
CA HIS A 376 6.49 15.89 -30.19
C HIS A 376 6.08 17.35 -29.91
N GLN A 377 5.67 18.10 -30.94
CA GLN A 377 5.26 19.51 -30.80
C GLN A 377 4.02 19.67 -29.89
N LEU A 378 3.04 18.77 -30.01
CA LEU A 378 1.83 18.80 -29.19
C LEU A 378 2.14 18.52 -27.71
N GLN A 379 3.03 17.56 -27.43
CA GLN A 379 3.47 17.27 -26.06
C GLN A 379 4.15 18.48 -25.41
N MET A 380 5.03 19.16 -26.14
CA MET A 380 5.77 20.33 -25.66
C MET A 380 4.83 21.48 -25.26
N ILE A 381 3.86 21.80 -26.14
CA ILE A 381 2.83 22.82 -25.88
C ILE A 381 2.01 22.45 -24.64
N TYR A 382 1.66 21.17 -24.50
CA TYR A 382 0.85 20.73 -23.39
C TYR A 382 1.59 20.74 -22.04
N ARG A 383 2.86 20.32 -22.00
CA ARG A 383 3.67 20.42 -20.77
C ARG A 383 3.84 21.86 -20.32
N ALA A 384 4.01 22.79 -21.27
CA ALA A 384 4.01 24.22 -20.99
C ALA A 384 2.67 24.67 -20.39
N ALA A 385 1.54 24.28 -21.00
CA ALA A 385 0.20 24.58 -20.47
C ALA A 385 -0.03 23.99 -19.07
N GLN A 386 0.44 22.77 -18.80
CA GLN A 386 0.33 22.14 -17.49
C GLN A 386 1.09 22.93 -16.42
N ARG A 387 2.34 23.32 -16.70
CA ARG A 387 3.13 24.14 -15.76
C ARG A 387 2.50 25.51 -15.52
N LEU A 388 1.91 26.13 -16.55
CA LEU A 388 1.14 27.38 -16.41
C LEU A 388 -0.09 27.19 -15.52
N LEU A 389 -0.80 26.07 -15.67
CA LEU A 389 -1.94 25.74 -14.81
C LEU A 389 -1.50 25.58 -13.35
N CYS A 390 -0.38 24.89 -13.11
CA CYS A 390 0.20 24.75 -11.76
C CYS A 390 0.57 26.11 -11.16
N LEU A 391 1.14 27.03 -11.95
CA LEU A 391 1.48 28.38 -11.50
C LEU A 391 0.25 29.19 -11.11
N LYS A 392 -0.85 29.09 -11.87
CA LYS A 392 -2.13 29.77 -11.56
C LYS A 392 -2.66 29.40 -10.17
N TYR A 393 -2.49 28.16 -9.74
CA TYR A 393 -2.97 27.67 -8.45
C TYR A 393 -1.91 27.72 -7.34
N SER A 394 -0.71 28.22 -7.64
CA SER A 394 0.36 28.36 -6.65
C SER A 394 0.19 29.66 -5.86
N SER A 395 0.31 29.58 -4.53
CA SER A 395 0.29 30.76 -3.65
C SER A 395 1.66 31.46 -3.57
N GLN A 396 2.42 31.47 -4.67
CA GLN A 396 3.78 32.00 -4.68
C GLN A 396 3.79 33.53 -4.87
N PRO A 397 4.82 34.23 -4.34
CA PRO A 397 4.99 35.67 -4.58
C PRO A 397 5.22 35.97 -6.06
N GLU A 398 4.82 37.17 -6.50
CA GLU A 398 4.85 37.58 -7.92
C GLU A 398 6.24 37.43 -8.58
N ASP A 399 7.32 37.66 -7.83
CA ASP A 399 8.69 37.50 -8.31
C ASP A 399 9.05 36.05 -8.65
N ALA A 400 8.59 35.09 -7.85
CA ALA A 400 8.79 33.66 -8.09
C ALA A 400 8.00 33.18 -9.31
N ILE A 401 6.77 33.71 -9.49
CA ILE A 401 5.94 33.44 -10.66
C ILE A 401 6.63 34.00 -11.93
N ARG A 402 7.18 35.21 -11.87
CA ARG A 402 7.92 35.81 -13.00
C ARG A 402 9.13 34.98 -13.40
N GLN A 403 9.94 34.52 -12.44
CA GLN A 403 11.07 33.63 -12.72
C GLN A 403 10.62 32.28 -13.30
N ALA A 404 9.57 31.67 -12.75
CA ALA A 404 9.03 30.41 -13.27
C ALA A 404 8.52 30.53 -14.71
N LEU A 405 7.90 31.67 -15.07
CA LEU A 405 7.47 31.96 -16.45
C LEU A 405 8.65 32.17 -17.40
N GLN A 406 9.72 32.83 -16.95
CA GLN A 406 10.95 32.98 -17.74
C GLN A 406 11.61 31.61 -18.01
N ASN A 407 11.79 30.80 -16.97
CA ASN A 407 12.34 29.44 -17.10
C ASN A 407 11.49 28.56 -18.03
N LEU A 408 10.16 28.69 -17.94
CA LEU A 408 9.24 27.97 -18.82
C LEU A 408 9.40 28.39 -20.28
N LYS A 409 9.53 29.69 -20.55
CA LYS A 409 9.80 30.22 -21.90
C LYS A 409 11.13 29.72 -22.45
N GLU A 410 12.20 29.76 -21.67
CA GLU A 410 13.52 29.27 -22.08
C GLU A 410 13.49 27.76 -22.36
N SER A 411 12.91 26.96 -21.45
CA SER A 411 12.80 25.51 -21.67
C SER A 411 11.97 25.13 -22.91
N TYR A 412 10.97 25.93 -23.29
CA TYR A 412 10.18 25.73 -24.51
C TYR A 412 10.97 26.03 -25.78
N LEU A 413 11.83 27.05 -25.75
CA LEU A 413 12.71 27.39 -26.86
C LEU A 413 13.83 26.35 -27.03
N ASP A 414 14.33 25.78 -25.93
CA ASP A 414 15.39 24.76 -25.93
C ASP A 414 14.91 23.33 -26.22
N GLY A 415 13.60 23.10 -26.29
CA GLY A 415 13.06 21.76 -26.59
C GLY A 415 13.05 20.80 -25.38
N THR A 416 13.25 21.30 -24.15
CA THR A 416 13.47 20.46 -22.96
C THR A 416 12.30 20.48 -21.94
N VAL A 417 11.09 20.90 -22.33
CA VAL A 417 9.94 21.11 -21.41
C VAL A 417 9.40 19.82 -20.84
#